data_AF-A0A246U4Q5-F1
#
_entry.id   AF-A0A246U4Q5-F1
#
_cell.length_a   1.000
_cell.length_b   1.000
_cell.length_c   1.000
_cell.angle_alpha   90.00
_cell.angle_beta   90.00
_cell.angle_gamma   90.00
#
_symmetry.space_group_name_H-M   'P 1'
#
loop_
_entity.id
_entity.type
_entity.pdbx_description
1 polymer ?
#
loop_
_entity_poly.entity_id
_entity_poly.type
_entity_poly.pdbx_seq_one_letter_code
_entity_poly.pdbx_strand_id
1 'polypeptide(L)'
;MTTFSAEVAWERGAASFTDGRYSRGHTWSFDGGAIVAASASPHNVPLPYALAENVDPEEAYIAALSSCHMLFYLWLASRMGIMIDSYVDAATGLMETVQGRTMVSRVELRPHVTYAGDIPGREIEHKLHHEAHELCFLANSVKTEITVRLD
;
A
#
# COMPACT_ATOMS: atom_id res chain seq x y z
N MET A 1 10.59 -21.32 3.83
CA MET A 1 10.47 -20.45 2.64
C MET A 1 9.02 -20.48 2.22
N THR A 2 8.40 -19.32 2.08
CA THR A 2 6.98 -19.18 1.71
C THR A 2 6.92 -18.43 0.38
N THR A 3 6.01 -18.83 -0.51
CA THR A 3 5.81 -18.20 -1.81
C THR A 3 4.44 -17.53 -1.83
N PHE A 4 4.39 -16.29 -2.31
CA PHE A 4 3.15 -15.54 -2.56
C PHE A 4 2.97 -15.38 -4.07
N SER A 5 1.74 -15.49 -4.56
CA SER A 5 1.44 -15.44 -5.99
C SER A 5 0.27 -14.51 -6.30
N ALA A 6 0.36 -13.84 -7.45
CA ALA A 6 -0.73 -13.09 -8.06
C ALA A 6 -0.71 -13.32 -9.58
N GLU A 7 -1.88 -13.46 -10.18
CA GLU A 7 -2.04 -13.49 -11.64
C GLU A 7 -2.56 -12.15 -12.12
N VAL A 8 -1.90 -11.55 -13.12
CA VAL A 8 -2.30 -10.27 -13.73
C VAL A 8 -2.70 -10.54 -15.17
N ALA A 9 -3.96 -10.29 -15.50
CA ALA A 9 -4.51 -10.61 -16.82
C ALA A 9 -5.14 -9.37 -17.47
N TRP A 10 -4.65 -9.03 -18.66
CA TRP A 10 -5.19 -7.97 -19.53
C TRP A 10 -5.57 -8.58 -20.88
N GLU A 11 -6.69 -8.13 -21.44
CA GLU A 11 -7.15 -8.54 -22.76
C GLU A 11 -7.41 -7.33 -23.66
N ARG A 12 -7.00 -7.44 -24.93
CA ARG A 12 -7.17 -6.36 -25.91
C ARG A 12 -8.63 -6.09 -26.27
N GLY A 13 -9.47 -7.11 -26.22
CA GLY A 13 -10.81 -7.08 -26.81
C GLY A 13 -10.78 -6.65 -28.28
N ALA A 14 -11.67 -5.74 -28.65
CA ALA A 14 -11.80 -5.21 -30.01
C ALA A 14 -10.91 -3.97 -30.29
N ALA A 15 -10.15 -3.47 -29.31
CA ALA A 15 -9.39 -2.24 -29.48
C ALA A 15 -8.25 -2.37 -30.50
N SER A 16 -8.01 -1.28 -31.24
CA SER A 16 -6.76 -1.05 -31.95
C SER A 16 -5.66 -0.83 -30.91
N PHE A 17 -4.63 -1.67 -30.91
CA PHE A 17 -3.60 -1.66 -29.87
C PHE A 17 -2.45 -0.72 -30.22
N THR A 18 -2.05 -0.72 -31.48
CA THR A 18 -0.82 -0.06 -31.95
C THR A 18 -0.92 1.46 -32.04
N ASP A 19 -2.12 2.03 -31.89
CA ASP A 19 -2.32 3.48 -31.78
C ASP A 19 -2.20 4.01 -30.33
N GLY A 20 -1.97 3.12 -29.37
CA GLY A 20 -1.81 3.44 -27.95
C GLY A 20 -3.12 3.78 -27.22
N ARG A 21 -4.28 3.65 -27.85
CA ARG A 21 -5.60 4.06 -27.34
C ARG A 21 -6.44 2.91 -26.76
N TYR A 22 -5.80 1.80 -26.39
CA TYR A 22 -6.45 0.67 -25.73
C TYR A 22 -6.77 0.97 -24.25
N SER A 23 -7.75 0.28 -23.67
CA SER A 23 -8.02 0.39 -22.23
C SER A 23 -6.93 -0.28 -21.41
N ARG A 24 -6.53 0.34 -20.30
CA ARG A 24 -5.60 -0.23 -19.31
C ARG A 24 -6.33 -1.06 -18.24
N GLY A 25 -7.65 -1.18 -18.33
CA GLY A 25 -8.44 -2.03 -17.45
C GLY A 25 -7.99 -3.50 -17.54
N HIS A 26 -7.75 -4.11 -16.38
CA HIS A 26 -7.28 -5.49 -16.25
C HIS A 26 -7.66 -6.04 -14.87
N THR A 27 -7.32 -7.30 -14.59
CA THR A 27 -7.64 -7.95 -13.31
C THR A 27 -6.41 -8.52 -12.62
N TRP A 28 -6.39 -8.45 -11.28
CA TRP A 28 -5.46 -9.19 -10.43
C TRP A 28 -6.22 -10.30 -9.71
N SER A 29 -5.74 -11.53 -9.80
CA SER A 29 -6.30 -12.70 -9.11
C SER A 29 -5.32 -13.25 -8.10
N PHE A 30 -5.80 -13.58 -6.90
CA PHE A 30 -5.00 -14.10 -5.79
C PHE A 30 -5.39 -15.54 -5.45
N ASP A 31 -4.49 -16.26 -4.80
CA ASP A 31 -4.63 -17.68 -4.44
C ASP A 31 -5.86 -17.99 -3.57
N GLY A 32 -6.29 -17.05 -2.74
CA GLY A 32 -7.52 -17.13 -1.94
C GLY A 32 -8.83 -16.91 -2.73
N GLY A 33 -8.76 -16.69 -4.05
CA GLY A 33 -9.92 -16.47 -4.92
C GLY A 33 -10.40 -15.02 -5.03
N ALA A 34 -9.72 -14.07 -4.37
CA ALA A 34 -10.01 -12.64 -4.54
C ALA A 34 -9.61 -12.17 -5.94
N ILE A 35 -10.48 -11.36 -6.56
CA ILE A 35 -10.24 -10.73 -7.85
C ILE A 35 -10.40 -9.21 -7.68
N VAL A 36 -9.38 -8.46 -8.08
CA VAL A 36 -9.35 -6.99 -7.99
C VAL A 36 -9.35 -6.40 -9.40
N ALA A 37 -10.26 -5.47 -9.65
CA ALA A 37 -10.25 -4.67 -10.86
C ALA A 37 -9.11 -3.64 -10.78
N ALA A 38 -8.25 -3.63 -11.79
CA ALA A 38 -7.05 -2.82 -11.83
C ALA A 38 -6.96 -1.98 -13.11
N SER A 39 -6.16 -0.92 -13.06
CA SER A 39 -5.87 -0.03 -14.19
C SER A 39 -4.47 0.58 -14.05
N ALA A 40 -4.02 1.32 -15.06
CA ALA A 40 -2.96 2.31 -14.87
C ALA A 40 -3.52 3.54 -14.12
N SER A 41 -2.65 4.25 -13.40
CA SER A 41 -3.00 5.49 -12.73
C SER A 41 -3.40 6.59 -13.74
N PRO A 42 -4.48 7.36 -13.50
CA PRO A 42 -4.82 8.54 -14.29
C PRO A 42 -3.72 9.61 -14.33
N HIS A 43 -2.79 9.60 -13.37
CA HIS A 43 -1.61 10.47 -13.37
C HIS A 43 -0.60 10.14 -14.47
N ASN A 44 -0.57 8.86 -14.89
CA ASN A 44 0.38 8.34 -15.88
C ASN A 44 -0.28 8.12 -17.26
N VAL A 45 -1.57 7.74 -17.28
CA VAL A 45 -2.32 7.46 -18.50
C VAL A 45 -3.64 8.25 -18.48
N PRO A 46 -3.93 9.09 -19.50
CA PRO A 46 -5.12 9.92 -19.48
C PRO A 46 -6.40 9.11 -19.64
N LEU A 47 -7.49 9.63 -19.09
CA LEU A 47 -8.84 9.15 -19.35
C LEU A 47 -9.20 9.35 -20.85
N PRO A 48 -9.98 8.44 -21.46
CA PRO A 48 -10.65 7.28 -20.85
C PRO A 48 -9.82 5.99 -20.89
N TYR A 49 -8.51 6.07 -21.16
CA TYR A 49 -7.68 4.86 -21.32
C TYR A 49 -7.27 4.24 -19.98
N ALA A 50 -7.12 5.06 -18.94
CA ALA A 50 -7.17 4.60 -17.55
C ALA A 50 -8.62 4.53 -17.06
N LEU A 51 -8.89 3.65 -16.09
CA LEU A 51 -10.15 3.54 -15.36
C LEU A 51 -9.89 4.01 -13.92
N ALA A 52 -10.38 5.20 -13.57
CA ALA A 52 -10.08 5.86 -12.30
C ALA A 52 -10.74 5.19 -11.08
N GLU A 53 -11.76 4.37 -11.32
CA GLU A 53 -12.46 3.58 -10.32
C GLU A 53 -11.72 2.29 -9.93
N ASN A 54 -10.70 1.90 -10.69
CA ASN A 54 -9.93 0.68 -10.47
C ASN A 54 -8.62 0.98 -9.74
N VAL A 55 -8.12 0.00 -8.99
CA VAL A 55 -6.84 0.09 -8.29
C VAL A 55 -5.69 0.26 -9.29
N ASP A 56 -4.80 1.23 -9.05
CA ASP A 56 -3.55 1.33 -9.78
C ASP A 56 -2.34 0.72 -9.00
N PRO A 57 -1.24 0.36 -9.68
CA PRO A 57 -0.08 -0.24 -9.03
C PRO A 57 0.58 0.66 -7.97
N GLU A 58 0.55 1.97 -8.16
CA GLU A 58 1.15 2.92 -7.24
C GLU A 58 0.34 3.00 -5.92
N GLU A 59 -0.99 3.08 -6.02
CA GLU A 59 -1.91 3.02 -4.88
C GLU A 59 -1.81 1.67 -4.15
N ALA A 60 -1.79 0.56 -4.89
CA ALA A 60 -1.64 -0.77 -4.31
C ALA A 60 -0.31 -0.95 -3.57
N TYR A 61 0.77 -0.38 -4.09
CA TYR A 61 2.08 -0.39 -3.45
C TYR A 61 2.06 0.34 -2.09
N ILE A 62 1.46 1.54 -2.05
CA ILE A 62 1.31 2.33 -0.82
C ILE A 62 0.43 1.57 0.19
N ALA A 63 -0.69 1.02 -0.27
CA ALA A 63 -1.61 0.23 0.56
C ALA A 63 -0.94 -1.01 1.16
N ALA A 64 -0.13 -1.72 0.37
CA ALA A 64 0.59 -2.90 0.85
C ALA A 64 1.62 -2.54 1.95
N LEU A 65 2.39 -1.46 1.77
CA LEU A 65 3.34 -0.97 2.78
C LEU A 65 2.64 -0.57 4.08
N SER A 66 1.57 0.21 3.98
CA SER A 66 0.73 0.61 5.11
C SER A 66 0.15 -0.60 5.83
N SER A 67 -0.45 -1.54 5.09
CA SER A 67 -1.05 -2.75 5.66
C SER A 67 -0.02 -3.64 6.36
N CYS A 68 1.19 -3.78 5.81
CA CYS A 68 2.26 -4.56 6.45
C CYS A 68 2.66 -3.95 7.80
N HIS A 69 2.85 -2.62 7.85
CA HIS A 69 3.15 -1.90 9.09
C HIS A 69 2.04 -2.06 10.13
N MET A 70 0.78 -1.85 9.71
CA MET A 70 -0.41 -2.02 10.56
C MET A 70 -0.45 -3.41 11.20
N LEU A 71 -0.24 -4.48 10.43
CA LEU A 71 -0.31 -5.84 10.94
C LEU A 71 0.73 -6.11 12.04
N PHE A 72 1.95 -5.58 11.89
CA PHE A 72 2.96 -5.69 12.95
C PHE A 72 2.62 -4.83 14.17
N TYR A 73 2.10 -3.62 13.95
CA TYR A 73 1.68 -2.74 15.04
C TYR A 73 0.58 -3.39 15.90
N LEU A 74 -0.47 -3.92 15.25
CA LEU A 74 -1.57 -4.64 15.92
C LEU A 74 -1.05 -5.87 16.68
N TRP A 75 -0.13 -6.63 16.08
CA TRP A 75 0.49 -7.76 16.74
C TRP A 75 1.29 -7.36 17.99
N LEU A 76 2.12 -6.32 17.92
CA LEU A 76 2.89 -5.82 19.06
C LEU A 76 1.99 -5.31 20.18
N ALA A 77 0.97 -4.50 19.85
CA ALA A 77 -0.02 -4.01 20.82
C ALA A 77 -0.72 -5.17 21.56
N SER A 78 -1.13 -6.21 20.82
CA SER A 78 -1.76 -7.40 21.40
C SER A 78 -0.86 -8.11 22.40
N ARG A 79 0.46 -8.16 22.15
CA ARG A 79 1.44 -8.79 23.05
C ARG A 79 1.68 -7.99 24.32
N MET A 80 1.42 -6.68 24.29
CA MET A 80 1.51 -5.80 25.44
C MET A 80 0.19 -5.68 26.22
N GLY A 81 -0.89 -6.35 25.77
CA GLY A 81 -2.21 -6.23 26.37
C GLY A 81 -2.88 -4.87 26.10
N ILE A 82 -2.41 -4.12 25.10
CA ILE A 82 -3.00 -2.86 24.66
C ILE A 82 -4.15 -3.21 23.69
N MET A 83 -5.37 -2.81 24.04
CA MET A 83 -6.56 -3.10 23.24
C MET A 83 -6.80 -1.96 22.25
N ILE A 84 -6.93 -2.31 20.97
CA ILE A 84 -7.17 -1.36 19.86
C ILE A 84 -8.57 -1.62 19.31
N ASP A 85 -9.37 -0.57 19.17
CA ASP A 85 -10.71 -0.63 18.56
C ASP A 85 -10.64 -0.36 17.04
N SER A 86 -9.81 0.60 16.62
CA SER A 86 -9.61 0.91 15.20
C SER A 86 -8.19 1.34 14.89
N TYR A 87 -7.74 1.02 13.69
CA TYR A 87 -6.53 1.56 13.08
C TYR A 87 -6.90 2.04 11.68
N VAL A 88 -6.65 3.31 11.38
CA VAL A 88 -6.85 3.87 10.04
C VAL A 88 -5.57 4.58 9.65
N ASP A 89 -5.02 4.26 8.49
CA ASP A 89 -3.82 4.94 7.97
C ASP A 89 -4.14 5.63 6.65
N ALA A 90 -4.04 6.97 6.66
CA ALA A 90 -4.17 7.81 5.48
C ALA A 90 -2.82 7.95 4.78
N ALA A 91 -2.25 6.83 4.35
CA ALA A 91 -0.91 6.78 3.76
C ALA A 91 -0.85 7.51 2.40
N THR A 92 0.28 8.15 2.12
CA THR A 92 0.53 8.84 0.85
C THR A 92 1.88 8.44 0.28
N GLY A 93 1.99 8.41 -1.06
CA GLY A 93 3.25 8.14 -1.76
C GLY A 93 3.63 9.29 -2.69
N LEU A 94 4.94 9.56 -2.78
CA LEU A 94 5.51 10.52 -3.70
C LEU A 94 6.30 9.79 -4.78
N MET A 95 5.94 10.03 -6.04
CA MET A 95 6.71 9.58 -7.19
C MET A 95 7.62 10.70 -7.69
N GLU A 96 8.92 10.43 -7.80
CA GLU A 96 9.90 11.40 -8.28
C GLU A 96 11.03 10.73 -9.08
N THR A 97 11.81 11.54 -9.79
CA THR A 97 13.01 11.07 -10.51
C THR A 97 14.23 11.19 -9.62
N VAL A 98 14.70 10.07 -9.07
CA VAL A 98 15.91 9.98 -8.25
C VAL A 98 17.02 9.36 -9.09
N GLN A 99 18.15 10.06 -9.26
CA GLN A 99 19.31 9.57 -10.02
C GLN A 99 18.93 9.06 -11.43
N GLY A 100 18.01 9.76 -12.10
CA GLY A 100 17.57 9.43 -13.46
C GLY A 100 16.54 8.31 -13.57
N ARG A 101 15.99 7.81 -12.45
CA ARG A 101 14.91 6.81 -12.42
C ARG A 101 13.68 7.35 -11.73
N THR A 102 12.52 7.27 -12.40
CA THR A 102 11.23 7.54 -11.77
C THR A 102 10.86 6.39 -10.84
N MET A 103 10.58 6.68 -9.58
CA MET A 103 10.18 5.70 -8.57
C MET A 103 9.28 6.35 -7.52
N VAL A 104 8.48 5.54 -6.82
CA VAL A 104 7.88 5.96 -5.54
C VAL A 104 9.01 6.09 -4.52
N SER A 105 9.52 7.30 -4.35
CA SER A 105 10.72 7.55 -3.55
C SER A 105 10.42 7.68 -2.07
N ARG A 106 9.23 8.17 -1.71
CA ARG A 106 8.79 8.32 -0.33
C ARG A 106 7.37 7.80 -0.15
N VAL A 107 7.13 7.13 0.97
CA VAL A 107 5.79 6.82 1.48
C VAL A 107 5.68 7.33 2.91
N GLU A 108 4.61 8.05 3.19
CA GLU A 108 4.30 8.58 4.50
C GLU A 108 3.07 7.91 5.07
N LEU A 109 3.26 7.16 6.15
CA LEU A 109 2.21 6.53 6.94
C LEU A 109 1.70 7.53 7.98
N ARG A 110 0.39 7.63 8.13
CA ARG A 110 -0.33 8.52 9.04
C ARG A 110 -1.37 7.71 9.83
N PRO A 111 -0.93 6.77 10.67
CA PRO A 111 -1.83 5.93 11.42
C PRO A 111 -2.55 6.72 12.50
N HIS A 112 -3.86 6.53 12.56
CA HIS A 112 -4.76 6.99 13.60
C HIS A 112 -5.33 5.76 14.32
N VAL A 113 -4.94 5.59 15.57
CA VAL A 113 -5.31 4.43 16.39
C VAL A 113 -6.26 4.87 17.49
N THR A 114 -7.38 4.15 17.63
CA THR A 114 -8.25 4.30 18.79
C THR A 114 -8.10 3.07 19.69
N TYR A 115 -8.02 3.32 20.99
CA TYR A 115 -7.77 2.29 22.00
C TYR A 115 -8.98 2.10 22.88
N ALA A 116 -9.20 0.86 23.30
CA ALA A 116 -10.21 0.52 24.28
C ALA A 116 -9.59 0.53 25.69
N GLY A 117 -10.20 1.25 26.62
CA GLY A 117 -9.70 1.36 27.99
C GLY A 117 -8.51 2.32 28.12
N ASP A 118 -7.41 1.83 28.72
CA ASP A 118 -6.23 2.66 28.98
C ASP A 118 -5.46 2.96 27.70
N ILE A 119 -5.40 4.24 27.34
CA ILE A 119 -4.65 4.74 26.18
C ILE A 119 -3.15 4.67 26.52
N PRO A 120 -2.31 4.04 25.68
CA PRO A 120 -0.88 4.01 25.93
C PRO A 120 -0.31 5.43 25.93
N GLY A 121 0.70 5.67 26.76
CA GLY A 121 1.44 6.92 26.70
C GLY A 121 2.11 7.09 25.33
N ARG A 122 2.24 8.34 24.87
CA ARG A 122 2.82 8.68 23.56
C ARG A 122 4.14 7.97 23.26
N GLU A 123 5.04 7.87 24.24
CA GLU A 123 6.32 7.18 24.08
C GLU A 123 6.17 5.68 23.75
N ILE A 124 5.16 5.02 24.34
CA ILE A 124 4.87 3.60 24.06
C ILE A 124 4.34 3.46 22.64
N GLU A 125 3.40 4.32 22.25
CA GLU A 125 2.85 4.34 20.89
C GLU A 125 3.94 4.57 19.83
N HIS A 126 4.81 5.58 20.03
CA HIS A 126 5.96 5.83 19.16
C HIS A 126 6.89 4.61 19.08
N LYS A 127 7.21 3.99 20.21
CA LYS A 127 8.05 2.79 20.25
C LYS A 127 7.43 1.64 19.46
N LEU A 128 6.12 1.41 19.62
CA LEU A 128 5.40 0.36 18.89
C LEU A 128 5.40 0.59 17.39
N HIS A 129 5.18 1.83 16.93
CA HIS A 129 5.25 2.15 15.50
C HIS A 129 6.66 2.01 14.92
N HIS A 130 7.70 2.38 15.69
CA HIS A 130 9.09 2.17 15.28
C HIS A 130 9.41 0.67 15.17
N GLU A 131 9.08 -0.13 16.18
CA GLU A 131 9.32 -1.58 16.15
C GLU A 131 8.51 -2.28 15.04
N ALA A 132 7.27 -1.84 14.79
CA ALA A 132 6.48 -2.34 13.66
C ALA A 132 7.13 -2.04 12.30
N HIS A 133 7.79 -0.89 12.16
CA HIS A 133 8.51 -0.52 10.95
C HIS A 133 9.71 -1.44 10.70
N GLU A 134 10.53 -1.67 11.72
CA GLU A 134 11.70 -2.56 11.64
C GLU A 134 11.32 -4.01 11.29
N LEU A 135 10.17 -4.47 11.81
CA LEU A 135 9.69 -5.83 11.56
C LEU A 135 8.97 -6.00 10.21
N CYS A 136 8.49 -4.92 9.60
CA CYS A 136 7.67 -5.01 8.39
C CYS A 136 8.48 -5.55 7.20
N PHE A 137 8.05 -6.72 6.69
CA PHE A 137 8.69 -7.40 5.56
C PHE A 137 8.79 -6.51 4.32
N LEU A 138 7.74 -5.74 4.01
CA LEU A 138 7.71 -4.91 2.81
C LEU A 138 8.57 -3.65 2.95
N ALA A 139 8.60 -3.03 4.14
CA ALA A 139 9.54 -1.93 4.41
C ALA A 139 11.00 -2.38 4.22
N ASN A 140 11.32 -3.60 4.67
CA ASN A 140 12.62 -4.23 4.47
C ASN A 140 12.92 -4.66 3.02
N SER A 141 11.97 -4.53 2.10
CA SER A 141 12.07 -5.03 0.72
C SER A 141 12.20 -3.93 -0.32
N VAL A 142 12.19 -2.66 0.08
CA VAL A 142 12.07 -1.51 -0.84
C VAL A 142 13.19 -0.49 -0.64
N LYS A 143 13.40 0.34 -1.67
CA LYS A 143 14.30 1.51 -1.59
C LYS A 143 13.59 2.80 -1.20
N THR A 144 12.25 2.77 -1.19
CA THR A 144 11.40 3.88 -0.81
C THR A 144 11.69 4.27 0.63
N GLU A 145 11.89 5.55 0.89
CA GLU A 145 11.94 6.09 2.25
C GLU A 145 10.54 6.02 2.84
N ILE A 146 10.38 5.34 3.97
CA ILE A 146 9.07 5.21 4.64
C ILE A 146 9.14 5.94 5.96
N THR A 147 8.24 6.90 6.16
CA THR A 147 8.16 7.69 7.39
C THR A 147 6.81 7.49 8.06
N VAL A 148 6.78 7.37 9.39
CA VAL A 148 5.53 7.31 10.18
C VAL A 148 5.32 8.65 10.88
N ARG A 149 4.15 9.27 10.68
CA ARG A 149 3.73 10.49 11.38
C ARG A 149 2.56 10.22 12.31
N LEU A 150 2.70 10.66 13.55
CA LEU A 150 1.76 10.45 14.65
C LEU A 150 1.20 11.78 15.17
N ASP A 151 0.97 12.73 14.27
CA ASP A 151 0.48 14.08 14.57
C ASP A 151 -1.03 14.17 14.80
#